data_AF-A0A413IH49-F1
#
_entry.id   AF-A0A413IH49-F1
#
_cell.length_a   1.000
_cell.length_b   1.000
_cell.length_c   1.000
_cell.angle_alpha   90.00
_cell.angle_beta   90.00
_cell.angle_gamma   90.00
#
_symmetry.space_group_name_H-M   'P 1'
#
loop_
_entity.id
_entity.type
_entity.pdbx_description
1 polymer ?
#
loop_
_entity_poly.entity_id
_entity_poly.type
_entity_poly.pdbx_seq_one_letter_code
_entity_poly.pdbx_strand_id
1 'polypeptide(L)' 'MKGFEMKGIDPLMGKGSYFNPKTGTKYYLDWGEKEYKTGRESFHVDVFYNGHLKYEKAKFFLDGSPKQYKELKTKR' A
#
# COMPACT_ATOMS: atom_id res chain seq x y z
N MET A 1 19.17 1.70 8.40
CA MET A 1 17.96 2.09 7.65
C MET A 1 17.47 3.46 8.14
N LYS A 2 17.89 4.55 7.50
CA LYS A 2 17.36 5.91 7.77
C LYS A 2 16.63 6.35 6.51
N GLY A 3 15.30 6.27 6.49
CA GLY A 3 14.55 6.66 5.31
C GLY A 3 13.04 6.45 5.40
N PHE A 4 12.57 5.51 6.22
CA PHE A 4 11.15 5.33 6.48
C PHE A 4 10.86 5.46 7.97
N GLU A 5 9.76 6.14 8.29
CA GLU A 5 9.22 6.24 9.64
C GLU A 5 8.08 5.23 9.80
N MET A 6 8.00 4.55 10.94
CA MET A 6 6.82 3.76 11.26
C MET A 6 5.74 4.70 11.83
N LYS A 7 4.51 4.58 11.32
CA LYS A 7 3.34 5.30 11.82
C LYS A 7 2.29 4.31 12.28
N GLY A 8 1.84 4.46 13.54
CA GLY A 8 0.85 3.59 14.17
C GLY A 8 1.48 2.38 14.87
N ILE A 9 0.70 1.31 14.98
CA ILE A 9 1.15 -0.01 15.49
C ILE A 9 2.22 -0.56 14.52
N ASP A 10 3.02 -1.53 14.96
CA ASP A 10 4.04 -2.18 14.12
C ASP A 10 3.47 -2.55 12.71
N PRO A 11 4.00 -1.95 11.63
CA PRO A 11 3.57 -2.25 10.26
C PRO A 11 3.82 -3.71 9.87
N LEU A 12 4.79 -4.40 10.48
CA LEU A 12 5.01 -5.83 10.26
C LEU A 12 3.84 -6.68 10.74
N MET A 13 3.02 -6.17 11.66
CA MET A 13 1.77 -6.83 12.07
C MET A 13 0.57 -6.47 11.18
N GLY A 14 0.78 -5.74 10.09
CA GLY A 14 -0.29 -5.28 9.19
C GLY A 14 -1.22 -4.20 9.76
N LYS A 15 -0.84 -3.59 10.90
CA LYS A 15 -1.68 -2.60 11.62
C LYS A 15 -1.16 -1.16 11.54
N GLY A 16 0.02 -0.95 10.98
CA GLY A 16 0.60 0.38 10.75
C GLY A 16 1.10 0.57 9.34
N SER A 17 1.84 1.66 9.13
CA SER A 17 2.46 1.96 7.84
C SER A 17 3.90 2.37 7.99
N TYR A 18 4.68 2.07 6.96
CA TYR A 18 5.91 2.79 6.70
C TYR A 18 5.58 4.08 5.96
N PHE A 19 6.20 5.17 6.38
CA PHE A 19 6.02 6.50 5.83
C PHE A 19 7.36 7.00 5.29
N ASN A 20 7.39 7.43 4.04
CA ASN A 20 8.54 8.09 3.48
C ASN A 20 8.43 9.61 3.71
N PRO A 21 9.21 10.21 4.63
CA PRO A 21 9.12 11.63 4.91
C PRO A 21 9.55 12.53 3.74
N LYS A 22 10.32 12.00 2.78
CA LYS A 22 10.75 12.77 1.59
C LYS A 22 9.61 12.98 0.60
N THR A 23 8.76 11.97 0.42
CA THR A 23 7.69 12.00 -0.58
C THR A 23 6.30 12.16 0.05
N GLY A 24 6.16 11.85 1.34
CA GLY A 24 4.87 11.71 2.01
C GLY A 24 4.14 10.41 1.70
N THR A 25 4.75 9.50 0.92
CA THR A 25 4.14 8.22 0.52
C THR A 25 4.02 7.28 1.70
N LYS A 26 2.88 6.60 1.82
CA LYS A 26 2.62 5.59 2.85
C LYS A 26 2.59 4.20 2.24
N TYR A 27 3.12 3.22 2.98
CA TYR A 27 3.23 1.82 2.58
C TYR A 27 2.63 0.97 3.69
N TYR A 28 1.63 0.18 3.33
CA TYR A 28 0.95 -0.74 4.25
C TYR A 28 1.24 -2.17 3.81
N LEU A 29 1.67 -3.00 4.74
CA LEU A 29 1.81 -4.44 4.51
C LEU A 29 0.47 -5.08 4.81
N ASP A 30 -0.07 -5.84 3.86
CA ASP A 30 -1.30 -6.60 4.06
C ASP A 30 -1.01 -8.07 3.79
N TRP A 31 -0.98 -8.85 4.88
CA TRP A 31 -0.70 -10.29 4.95
C TRP A 31 -1.68 -11.17 4.16
N GLY A 32 -2.73 -10.60 3.56
CA GLY A 32 -3.69 -11.38 2.79
C GLY A 32 -4.49 -12.33 3.67
N GLU A 33 -4.62 -12.02 4.96
CA GLU A 33 -5.38 -12.83 5.92
C GLU A 33 -6.89 -12.65 5.76
N LYS A 34 -7.32 -11.64 5.00
CA LYS A 34 -8.73 -11.41 4.71
C LYS A 34 -9.20 -12.34 3.60
N GLU A 35 -10.06 -13.28 3.97
CA GLU A 35 -10.89 -14.02 3.04
C GLU A 35 -12.05 -13.13 2.58
N TYR A 36 -12.12 -12.90 1.26
CA TYR A 36 -13.25 -12.24 0.62
C TYR A 36 -14.10 -13.28 -0.11
N LYS A 37 -15.34 -12.91 -0.48
CA LYS A 37 -16.23 -13.77 -1.27
C LYS A 37 -15.62 -14.22 -2.61
N THR A 38 -14.64 -13.48 -3.11
CA THR A 38 -13.92 -13.75 -4.37
C THR A 38 -12.63 -14.54 -4.17
N GLY A 39 -12.33 -14.98 -2.96
CA GLY A 39 -11.10 -15.69 -2.60
C GLY A 39 -10.27 -14.95 -1.55
N ARG A 40 -9.18 -15.60 -1.12
CA ARG A 40 -8.18 -15.02 -0.24
C ARG A 40 -7.31 -14.05 -1.03
N GLU A 41 -7.15 -12.83 -0.53
CA GLU A 41 -6.25 -11.87 -1.16
C GLU A 41 -4.79 -12.26 -0.90
N SER A 42 -3.94 -12.25 -1.93
CA SER A 42 -2.52 -12.56 -1.78
C SER A 42 -1.79 -11.51 -0.93
N PHE A 43 -0.64 -11.90 -0.36
CA PHE A 43 0.25 -10.97 0.36
C PHE A 43 0.66 -9.81 -0.55
N HIS A 44 0.42 -8.57 -0.10
CA HIS A 44 0.70 -7.39 -0.91
C HIS A 44 1.13 -6.17 -0.09
N VAL A 45 1.74 -5.21 -0.79
CA VAL A 45 2.03 -3.88 -0.28
C VAL A 45 1.10 -2.88 -0.93
N ASP A 46 0.33 -2.19 -0.11
CA ASP A 46 -0.49 -1.06 -0.50
C ASP A 46 0.31 0.24 -0.39
N VAL A 47 0.50 0.92 -1.52
CA VAL A 47 1.23 2.17 -1.64
C VAL A 47 0.25 3.31 -1.88
N PHE A 48 0.17 4.24 -0.94
CA PHE A 48 -0.62 5.46 -1.07
C PHE A 48 0.32 6.60 -1.40
N TYR A 49 0.23 7.08 -2.64
CA TYR A 49 1.07 8.15 -3.12
C TYR A 49 0.58 9.50 -2.60
N ASN A 50 1.53 10.36 -2.26
CA ASN A 50 1.26 11.75 -1.97
C ASN A 50 1.74 12.59 -3.17
N GLY A 51 0.79 13.02 -4.01
CA GLY A 51 1.08 13.90 -5.16
C GLY A 51 1.59 13.20 -6.43
N HIS A 52 1.35 11.90 -6.62
CA HIS A 52 1.69 11.23 -7.89
C HIS A 52 0.78 11.70 -9.03
N LEU A 53 1.36 11.98 -10.21
CA LEU A 53 0.68 12.65 -11.32
C LEU A 53 -0.54 11.89 -11.89
N LYS A 54 -0.56 10.56 -11.74
CA LYS A 54 -1.56 9.67 -12.37
C LYS A 54 -2.33 8.77 -11.41
N TYR A 55 -1.77 8.45 -10.26
CA TYR A 55 -2.26 7.34 -9.41
C TYR A 55 -2.40 7.81 -7.98
N GLU A 56 -3.53 7.50 -7.36
CA GLU A 56 -3.76 7.71 -5.92
C GLU A 56 -3.08 6.60 -5.11
N LYS A 57 -3.23 5.35 -5.58
CA LYS A 57 -2.79 4.15 -4.87
C LYS A 57 -2.26 3.11 -5.86
N ALA A 58 -1.33 2.29 -5.42
CA ALA A 58 -0.97 1.04 -6.08
C ALA A 58 -0.94 -0.12 -5.09
N LYS A 59 -1.20 -1.33 -5.59
CA LYS A 59 -1.09 -2.59 -4.86
C LYS A 59 -0.06 -3.46 -5.56
N PHE A 60 0.95 -3.88 -4.80
CA PHE A 60 2.06 -4.71 -5.26
C PHE A 60 1.97 -6.06 -4.57
N PHE A 61 1.57 -7.09 -5.30
CA PHE A 61 1.54 -8.45 -4.77
C PHE A 61 2.96 -9.04 -4.72
N LEU A 62 3.29 -9.73 -3.63
CA LEU A 62 4.60 -10.36 -3.46
C LEU A 62 4.69 -11.76 -4.10
N ASP A 63 3.57 -12.32 -4.55
CA ASP A 63 3.49 -13.58 -5.27
C ASP A 63 3.82 -13.45 -6.78
N GLY A 64 4.15 -12.24 -7.24
CA GLY A 64 4.42 -11.94 -8.64
C GLY A 64 3.18 -11.62 -9.47
N SER A 65 1.99 -11.61 -8.87
CA SER A 65 0.76 -11.20 -9.55
C SER A 65 0.85 -9.77 -10.09
N PRO A 66 0.09 -9.44 -11.16
CA PRO A 66 0.11 -8.11 -11.75
C PRO A 66 -0.22 -7.01 -10.73
N LYS A 67 0.55 -5.92 -10.79
CA LYS A 67 0.33 -4.74 -9.97
C LYS A 67 -1.02 -4.12 -10.31
N GLN A 68 -1.77 -3.72 -9.29
CA GLN A 68 -3.02 -2.98 -9.47
C GLN A 68 -2.79 -1.50 -9.17
N TYR A 69 -3.36 -0.63 -9.99
CA TYR A 69 -3.24 0.81 -9.85
C TYR A 69 -4.63 1.42 -9.73
N LYS A 70 -4.77 2.38 -8.83
CA LYS A 70 -5.94 3.22 -8.72
C LYS A 70 -5.60 4.60 -9.22
N GLU A 71 -6.20 5.01 -10.32
CA GLU A 71 -6.01 6.33 -10.90
C GLU A 71 -6.59 7.43 -10.00
N LEU A 72 -6.03 8.63 -10.13
CA LEU A 72 -6.59 9.81 -9.49
C LEU A 72 -8.02 10.00 -9.98
N LYS A 73 -8.95 10.24 -9.06
CA LYS A 73 -10.30 10.64 -9.45
C LYS A 73 -10.25 12.05 -10.03
N THR A 74 -10.41 12.19 -11.35
CA THR A 74 -10.70 13.48 -11.96
C THR A 74 -12.04 13.94 -11.43
N LYS A 75 -12.08 15.07 -10.69
CA LYS A 75 -13.35 15.72 -10.37
C LYS A 75 -13.98 16.13 -11.71
N ARG A 76 -15.08 15.48 -12.08
CA ARG A 76 -15.99 15.95 -13.12
C ARG A 76 -16.80 17.11 -12.58
#